data_AF-A0A6A3T4W6-F1
#
_entry.id   AF-A0A6A3T4W6-F1
#
_cell.length_a   1.000
_cell.length_b   1.000
_cell.length_c   1.000
_cell.angle_alpha   90.00
_cell.angle_beta   90.00
_cell.angle_gamma   90.00
#
_symmetry.space_group_name_H-M   'P 1'
#
loop_
_entity.id
_entity.type
_entity.pdbx_description
1 polymer ?
#
loop_
_entity_poly.entity_id
_entity_poly.type
_entity_poly.pdbx_seq_one_letter_code
_entity_poly.pdbx_strand_id
1 'polypeptide(L)'
;MAKEGINGVFGKPKSLRSKMGKTSDRLEEDAQAMEARLLQLRVTMMEEKQKRDAELPLKHAGNRWRSAREDRGSVRQYAKDVQLKKYSKKQSKKEVESGNGAASSGSKPKKSSSRTKVAILSPATVQWWTVPQVLEWLAVIGLDEFQSGFEFHQVTGQTLLDLTPDGYEKLGVFKLSARNRLLAEMEQIHAQQPKKRSGSSAEAAEIIDPKLRDTQLVPEMPSPPSKLAAKTHWSHIAPLSDNAVAVGDGCEPVNLADGEFDEEAGHASFMKALLEWRESDSNQPAAMSNQEEEWVNPVFNDSTADNQRGGGALFEGTYDEQEAHNSFQEALLAWRIGGDAKHSGESAANCSAPPVEQTETGCEPGERKSCWQCYRVVQVDALVHDDQTSKSFCGSACQEAYREQYARFYTSPS
;
A
#
# COMPACT_ATOMS: atom_id res chain seq x y z
N MET A 1 15.26 -63.64 65.44
CA MET A 1 15.62 -62.46 64.63
C MET A 1 16.64 -62.87 63.59
N ALA A 2 16.21 -63.13 62.37
CA ALA A 2 17.09 -63.47 61.25
C ALA A 2 16.87 -62.41 60.17
N LYS A 3 17.93 -61.69 59.81
CA LYS A 3 17.94 -60.70 58.72
C LYS A 3 18.42 -61.43 57.47
N GLU A 4 17.53 -61.63 56.52
CA GLU A 4 17.86 -62.17 55.20
C GLU A 4 18.53 -61.07 54.36
N GLY A 5 19.76 -61.34 53.93
CA GLY A 5 20.53 -60.50 53.03
C GLY A 5 20.13 -60.74 51.58
N ILE A 6 19.66 -59.68 50.92
CA ILE A 6 19.35 -59.67 49.49
C ILE A 6 20.66 -59.59 48.71
N ASN A 7 21.09 -60.74 48.18
CA ASN A 7 22.21 -60.85 47.25
C ASN A 7 21.84 -60.21 45.90
N GLY A 8 22.12 -58.91 45.77
CA GLY A 8 21.99 -58.17 44.52
C GLY A 8 23.07 -58.57 43.52
N VAL A 9 22.68 -59.39 42.53
CA VAL A 9 23.48 -59.70 41.34
C VAL A 9 23.54 -58.46 40.46
N PHE A 10 24.59 -57.65 40.63
CA PHE A 10 24.92 -56.56 39.72
C PHE A 10 25.38 -57.15 38.39
N GLY A 11 24.45 -57.18 37.43
CA GLY A 11 24.70 -57.61 36.06
C GLY A 11 25.79 -56.78 35.39
N LYS A 12 26.67 -57.44 34.63
CA LYS A 12 27.76 -56.81 33.87
C LYS A 12 27.20 -55.67 32.98
N PRO A 13 27.81 -54.47 32.98
CA PRO A 13 27.33 -53.34 32.19
C PRO A 13 27.33 -53.69 30.70
N LYS A 14 26.14 -53.66 30.08
CA LYS A 14 25.99 -53.77 28.62
C LYS A 14 26.70 -52.58 27.98
N SER A 15 27.66 -52.85 27.09
CA SER A 15 28.35 -51.82 26.32
C SER A 15 27.38 -51.10 25.38
N LEU A 16 26.95 -49.89 25.74
CA LEU A 16 26.18 -48.96 24.91
C LEU A 16 27.07 -48.33 23.82
N ARG A 17 27.68 -49.15 22.97
CA ARG A 17 28.60 -48.70 21.92
C ARG A 17 28.19 -49.33 20.59
N SER A 18 27.47 -48.59 19.74
CA SER A 18 27.52 -48.72 18.26
C SER A 18 26.35 -48.11 17.48
N LYS A 19 25.25 -47.64 18.09
CA LYS A 19 24.09 -47.16 17.29
C LYS A 19 24.13 -45.71 16.80
N MET A 20 25.10 -44.89 17.21
CA MET A 20 25.15 -43.47 16.82
C MET A 20 25.71 -43.19 15.41
N GLY A 21 26.33 -44.17 14.75
CA GLY A 21 26.87 -43.97 13.39
C GLY A 21 25.78 -43.73 12.34
N LYS A 22 24.69 -44.52 12.39
CA LYS A 22 23.63 -44.48 11.37
C LYS A 22 22.80 -43.20 11.36
N THR A 23 22.79 -42.45 12.47
CA THR A 23 22.11 -41.15 12.55
C THR A 23 22.95 -40.04 11.96
N SER A 24 24.28 -40.15 12.05
CA SER A 24 25.20 -39.17 11.46
C SER A 24 25.12 -39.20 9.94
N ASP A 25 25.17 -40.40 9.35
CA ASP A 25 25.12 -40.58 7.89
C ASP A 25 23.80 -40.04 7.31
N ARG A 26 22.68 -40.24 8.01
CA ARG A 26 21.37 -39.73 7.58
C ARG A 26 21.28 -38.21 7.62
N LEU A 27 21.93 -37.57 8.58
CA LEU A 27 21.98 -36.11 8.67
C LEU A 27 22.87 -35.51 7.59
N GLU A 28 23.96 -36.19 7.22
CA GLU A 28 24.83 -35.79 6.12
C GLU A 28 24.10 -35.88 4.77
N GLU A 29 23.35 -36.95 4.52
CA GLU A 29 22.51 -37.07 3.32
C GLU A 29 21.45 -35.96 3.23
N ASP A 30 20.77 -35.64 4.34
CA ASP A 30 19.79 -34.55 4.39
C ASP A 30 20.43 -33.18 4.15
N ALA A 31 21.64 -32.95 4.68
CA ALA A 31 22.41 -31.73 4.43
C ALA A 31 22.79 -31.58 2.96
N GLN A 32 23.31 -32.64 2.34
CA GLN A 32 23.63 -32.65 0.91
C GLN A 32 22.38 -32.43 0.04
N ALA A 33 21.24 -33.01 0.41
CA ALA A 33 19.98 -32.79 -0.30
C ALA A 33 19.50 -31.33 -0.22
N MET A 34 19.69 -30.66 0.93
CA MET A 34 19.38 -29.24 1.07
C MET A 34 20.34 -28.36 0.24
N GLU A 35 21.63 -28.66 0.22
CA GLU A 35 22.61 -27.95 -0.61
C GLU A 35 22.28 -28.08 -2.10
N ALA A 36 21.92 -29.29 -2.55
CA ALA A 36 21.50 -29.52 -3.94
C ALA A 36 20.25 -28.69 -4.31
N ARG A 37 19.26 -28.61 -3.41
CA ARG A 37 18.06 -27.77 -3.63
C ARG A 37 18.41 -26.28 -3.71
N LEU A 38 19.34 -25.79 -2.87
CA LEU A 38 19.78 -24.40 -2.91
C LEU A 38 20.54 -24.06 -4.19
N LEU A 39 21.39 -24.97 -4.68
CA LEU A 39 22.06 -24.80 -5.98
C LEU A 39 21.05 -24.78 -7.13
N GLN A 40 20.07 -25.68 -7.12
CA GLN A 40 19.00 -25.68 -8.11
C GLN A 40 18.21 -24.37 -8.10
N LEU A 41 17.86 -23.85 -6.91
CA LEU A 41 17.18 -22.57 -6.77
C LEU A 41 18.02 -21.41 -7.33
N ARG A 42 19.32 -21.36 -7.03
CA ARG A 42 20.23 -20.34 -7.60
C ARG A 42 20.29 -20.40 -9.13
N VAL A 43 20.35 -21.60 -9.71
CA VAL A 43 20.33 -21.79 -11.17
C VAL A 43 19.01 -21.30 -11.76
N THR A 44 17.87 -21.71 -11.20
CA THR A 44 16.55 -21.26 -11.70
C THR A 44 16.38 -19.74 -11.62
N MET A 45 16.83 -19.10 -10.53
CA MET A 45 16.81 -17.64 -10.43
C MET A 45 17.71 -16.95 -11.45
N MET A 46 18.88 -17.53 -11.75
CA MET A 46 19.80 -17.00 -12.75
C MET A 46 19.23 -17.14 -14.16
N GLU A 47 18.62 -18.29 -14.48
CA GLU A 47 17.94 -18.53 -15.75
C GLU A 47 16.72 -17.63 -15.93
N GLU A 48 15.89 -17.44 -14.90
CA GLU A 48 14.75 -16.54 -14.96
C GLU A 48 15.20 -15.09 -15.13
N LYS A 49 16.27 -14.67 -14.45
CA LYS A 49 16.87 -13.34 -14.64
C LYS A 49 17.36 -13.16 -16.08
N GLN A 50 18.13 -14.13 -16.61
CA GLN A 50 18.57 -14.09 -18.00
C GLN A 50 17.40 -14.07 -18.98
N LYS A 51 16.33 -14.83 -18.69
CA LYS A 51 15.11 -14.84 -19.50
C LYS A 51 14.43 -13.48 -19.49
N ARG A 52 14.27 -12.83 -18.33
CA ARG A 52 13.75 -11.46 -18.24
C ARG A 52 14.64 -10.48 -19.02
N ASP A 53 15.95 -10.60 -18.89
CA ASP A 53 16.91 -9.74 -19.59
C ASP A 53 16.90 -9.96 -21.12
N ALA A 54 16.65 -11.19 -21.59
CA ALA A 54 16.56 -11.54 -23.02
C ALA A 54 15.20 -11.21 -23.65
N GLU A 55 14.10 -11.39 -22.91
CA GLU A 55 12.74 -11.05 -23.35
C GLU A 55 12.49 -9.54 -23.35
N LEU A 56 13.29 -8.77 -22.62
CA LEU A 56 13.28 -7.31 -22.68
C LEU A 56 13.75 -6.87 -24.08
N PRO A 57 12.86 -6.29 -24.92
CA PRO A 57 13.24 -5.86 -26.25
C PRO A 57 14.36 -4.81 -26.15
N LEU A 58 15.48 -5.05 -26.83
CA LEU A 58 16.68 -4.19 -26.95
C LEU A 58 16.39 -2.70 -27.25
N LYS A 59 15.16 -2.36 -27.60
CA LYS A 59 14.72 -1.01 -27.95
C LYS A 59 14.63 -0.06 -26.76
N HIS A 60 14.74 -0.53 -25.52
CA HIS A 60 14.89 0.31 -24.32
C HIS A 60 16.14 -0.10 -23.53
N ALA A 61 17.29 -0.20 -24.21
CA ALA A 61 18.57 -0.23 -23.56
C ALA A 61 18.71 1.02 -22.64
N GLY A 62 18.94 0.76 -21.36
CA GLY A 62 19.43 1.74 -20.39
C GLY A 62 18.37 2.67 -19.81
N ASN A 63 18.12 2.47 -18.51
CA ASN A 63 17.75 3.50 -17.52
C ASN A 63 16.28 3.49 -17.13
N ARG A 64 15.93 2.43 -16.40
CA ARG A 64 14.69 2.28 -15.63
C ARG A 64 14.52 3.34 -14.54
N TRP A 65 15.60 4.07 -14.21
CA TRP A 65 15.55 5.33 -13.50
C TRP A 65 15.87 6.43 -14.50
N ARG A 66 14.90 7.31 -14.79
CA ARG A 66 15.13 8.46 -15.70
C ARG A 66 16.27 9.40 -15.23
N SER A 67 16.72 9.23 -13.99
CA SER A 67 17.87 9.92 -13.36
C SER A 67 19.23 9.26 -13.64
N ALA A 68 19.28 7.99 -14.04
CA ALA A 68 20.54 7.25 -14.28
C ALA A 68 20.99 7.28 -15.76
N ARG A 69 20.56 8.29 -16.53
CA ARG A 69 21.11 8.51 -17.87
C ARG A 69 22.48 9.17 -17.77
N GLU A 70 23.53 8.39 -18.04
CA GLU A 70 24.91 8.90 -18.21
C GLU A 70 24.95 10.07 -19.21
N ASP A 71 24.11 10.02 -20.24
CA ASP A 71 23.95 11.10 -21.23
C ASP A 71 23.34 12.41 -20.71
N ARG A 72 22.72 12.44 -19.52
CA ARG A 72 22.15 13.69 -18.96
C ARG A 72 23.14 14.50 -18.13
N GLY A 73 24.39 14.05 -18.06
CA GLY A 73 25.44 14.73 -17.34
C GLY A 73 25.19 14.74 -15.83
N SER A 74 26.26 15.05 -15.09
CA SER A 74 26.22 15.27 -13.64
C SER A 74 25.06 16.20 -13.25
N VAL A 75 24.54 16.06 -12.03
CA VAL A 75 23.49 16.93 -11.45
C VAL A 75 23.78 18.43 -11.65
N ARG A 76 25.07 18.83 -11.72
CA ARG A 76 25.49 20.21 -12.04
C ARG A 76 25.10 20.65 -13.46
N GLN A 77 25.09 19.74 -14.43
CA GLN A 77 24.63 19.97 -15.80
C GLN A 77 23.10 20.20 -15.83
N TYR A 78 22.33 19.45 -15.04
CA TYR A 78 20.88 19.65 -14.93
C TYR A 78 20.54 21.04 -14.38
N ALA A 79 21.29 21.54 -13.39
CA ALA A 79 21.12 22.90 -12.89
C ALA A 79 21.38 23.97 -13.98
N LYS A 80 22.41 23.77 -14.80
CA LYS A 80 22.71 24.64 -15.95
C LYS A 80 21.62 24.57 -17.03
N ASP A 81 21.12 23.38 -17.35
CA ASP A 81 20.03 23.18 -18.31
C ASP A 81 18.73 23.84 -17.85
N VAL A 82 18.41 23.78 -16.56
CA VAL A 82 17.24 24.45 -15.99
C VAL A 82 17.39 25.98 -16.06
N GLN A 83 18.59 26.52 -15.80
CA GLN A 83 18.87 27.94 -15.98
C GLN A 83 18.76 28.35 -17.45
N LEU A 84 19.38 27.62 -18.37
CA LEU A 84 19.33 27.87 -19.82
C LEU A 84 17.90 27.80 -20.37
N LYS A 85 17.07 26.90 -19.86
CA LYS A 85 15.65 26.78 -20.23
C LYS A 85 14.83 27.98 -19.75
N LYS A 86 15.14 28.54 -18.58
CA LYS A 86 14.53 29.81 -18.10
C LYS A 86 14.93 30.98 -18.99
N TYR A 87 16.18 31.07 -19.43
CA TYR A 87 16.63 32.13 -20.36
C TYR A 87 16.00 32.00 -21.75
N SER A 88 15.95 30.78 -22.30
CA SER A 88 15.37 30.51 -23.62
C SER A 88 13.87 30.83 -23.67
N LYS A 89 13.11 30.50 -22.60
CA LYS A 89 11.68 30.80 -22.50
C LYS A 89 11.39 32.31 -22.38
N LYS A 90 12.35 33.09 -21.87
CA LYS A 90 12.27 34.55 -21.79
C LYS A 90 12.56 35.22 -23.14
N GLN A 91 13.43 34.62 -23.96
CA GLN A 91 13.70 35.08 -25.32
C GLN A 91 12.54 34.73 -26.27
N SER A 92 11.99 33.52 -26.20
CA SER A 92 10.86 33.11 -27.05
C SER A 92 9.57 33.89 -26.77
N LYS A 93 9.41 34.47 -25.56
CA LYS A 93 8.27 35.35 -25.26
C LYS A 93 8.45 36.77 -25.83
N LYS A 94 9.68 37.19 -26.14
CA LYS A 94 9.98 38.53 -26.67
C LYS A 94 9.89 38.59 -28.21
N GLU A 95 10.00 37.47 -28.91
CA GLU A 95 9.88 37.42 -30.38
C GLU A 95 8.44 37.27 -30.90
N VAL A 96 7.47 36.92 -30.05
CA VAL A 96 6.05 36.80 -30.47
C VAL A 96 5.32 38.14 -30.52
N GLU A 97 5.93 39.23 -30.02
CA GLU A 97 5.35 40.58 -30.04
C GLU A 97 5.92 41.49 -31.14
N SER A 98 6.77 40.98 -32.03
CA SER A 98 7.26 41.71 -33.19
C SER A 98 7.62 40.78 -34.34
N GLY A 99 6.73 40.65 -35.32
CA GLY A 99 7.14 40.16 -36.64
C GLY A 99 6.11 39.33 -37.39
N ASN A 100 5.42 39.99 -38.32
CA ASN A 100 4.79 39.38 -39.48
C ASN A 100 5.79 38.57 -40.33
N GLY A 101 5.34 37.42 -40.82
CA GLY A 101 5.59 36.99 -42.20
C GLY A 101 6.76 36.03 -42.49
N ALA A 102 6.45 35.08 -43.39
CA ALA A 102 7.33 34.32 -44.28
C ALA A 102 7.89 32.95 -43.83
N ALA A 103 7.16 31.91 -44.31
CA ALA A 103 7.60 30.70 -44.99
C ALA A 103 9.08 30.20 -44.89
N SER A 104 9.23 28.92 -44.53
CA SER A 104 10.29 27.99 -44.99
C SER A 104 9.99 26.58 -44.46
N SER A 105 9.33 25.70 -45.22
CA SER A 105 9.92 24.59 -46.01
C SER A 105 11.07 23.81 -45.32
N GLY A 106 10.87 22.50 -45.11
CA GLY A 106 11.91 21.62 -44.54
C GLY A 106 11.43 20.22 -44.11
N SER A 107 10.68 19.53 -44.98
CA SER A 107 10.12 18.19 -44.74
C SER A 107 11.18 17.08 -44.83
N LYS A 108 11.28 16.20 -43.82
CA LYS A 108 11.87 14.86 -43.93
C LYS A 108 10.77 13.81 -43.68
N PRO A 109 10.59 12.78 -44.53
CA PRO A 109 9.49 11.84 -44.39
C PRO A 109 9.83 10.76 -43.35
N LYS A 110 9.38 10.97 -42.10
CA LYS A 110 9.24 9.85 -41.16
C LYS A 110 7.93 9.15 -41.48
N LYS A 111 8.04 7.85 -41.77
CA LYS A 111 6.97 6.87 -42.00
C LYS A 111 6.02 6.86 -40.80
N SER A 112 5.08 7.80 -40.76
CA SER A 112 3.99 7.84 -39.81
C SER A 112 3.02 6.74 -40.21
N SER A 113 3.01 5.66 -39.44
CA SER A 113 1.85 4.77 -39.35
C SER A 113 0.62 5.66 -39.27
N SER A 114 -0.23 5.57 -40.29
CA SER A 114 -1.53 6.23 -40.37
C SER A 114 -2.43 5.59 -39.32
N ARG A 115 -2.14 5.89 -38.04
CA ARG A 115 -3.08 5.75 -36.96
C ARG A 115 -4.16 6.76 -37.30
N THR A 116 -5.24 6.25 -37.90
CA THR A 116 -6.49 6.96 -38.13
C THR A 116 -6.73 7.79 -36.89
N LYS A 117 -6.59 9.11 -37.07
CA LYS A 117 -6.73 10.08 -36.00
C LYS A 117 -8.19 9.95 -35.59
N VAL A 118 -8.45 9.18 -34.54
CA VAL A 118 -9.78 8.97 -33.97
C VAL A 118 -10.23 10.32 -33.44
N ALA A 119 -10.73 11.16 -34.34
CA ALA A 119 -11.22 12.50 -34.06
C ALA A 119 -12.55 12.47 -33.28
N ILE A 120 -13.02 11.27 -32.93
CA ILE A 120 -14.36 11.02 -32.42
C ILE A 120 -14.41 11.16 -30.90
N LEU A 121 -13.28 11.03 -30.19
CA LEU A 121 -13.26 11.02 -28.73
C LEU A 121 -12.81 12.37 -28.18
N SER A 122 -13.61 13.41 -28.44
CA SER A 122 -13.37 14.70 -27.78
C SER A 122 -13.56 14.55 -26.26
N PRO A 123 -12.64 15.03 -25.42
CA PRO A 123 -12.75 14.91 -23.95
C PRO A 123 -14.02 15.55 -23.36
N ALA A 124 -14.62 16.50 -24.08
CA ALA A 124 -15.88 17.13 -23.70
C ALA A 124 -17.09 16.16 -23.74
N THR A 125 -16.95 15.01 -24.40
CA THR A 125 -18.03 14.03 -24.58
C THR A 125 -17.89 12.78 -23.72
N VAL A 126 -16.87 12.69 -22.85
CA VAL A 126 -16.55 11.47 -22.09
C VAL A 126 -17.73 10.97 -21.27
N GLN A 127 -18.52 11.87 -20.68
CA GLN A 127 -19.72 11.51 -19.92
C GLN A 127 -20.73 10.68 -20.74
N TRP A 128 -20.75 10.85 -22.07
CA TRP A 128 -21.68 10.19 -22.98
C TRP A 128 -21.06 9.01 -23.72
N TRP A 129 -19.83 8.60 -23.34
CA TRP A 129 -19.20 7.46 -23.98
C TRP A 129 -19.94 6.17 -23.66
N THR A 130 -20.27 5.45 -24.72
CA THR A 130 -20.76 4.07 -24.66
C THR A 130 -19.60 3.12 -24.35
N VAL A 131 -19.91 1.89 -23.92
CA VAL A 131 -18.90 0.87 -23.62
C VAL A 131 -17.92 0.67 -24.79
N PRO A 132 -18.36 0.51 -26.07
CA PRO A 132 -17.43 0.36 -27.19
C PRO A 132 -16.46 1.55 -27.37
N GLN A 133 -16.91 2.77 -27.07
CA GLN A 133 -16.06 3.97 -27.14
C GLN A 133 -15.00 3.99 -26.03
N VAL A 134 -15.35 3.50 -24.83
CA VAL A 134 -14.39 3.30 -23.73
C VAL A 134 -13.35 2.25 -24.12
N LEU A 135 -13.75 1.15 -24.75
CA LEU A 135 -12.83 0.11 -25.22
C LEU A 135 -11.90 0.62 -26.32
N GLU A 136 -12.40 1.41 -27.27
CA GLU A 136 -11.58 2.06 -28.30
C GLU A 136 -10.58 3.03 -27.68
N TRP A 137 -11.00 3.83 -26.70
CA TRP A 137 -10.12 4.71 -25.93
C TRP A 137 -9.02 3.92 -25.21
N LEU A 138 -9.36 2.81 -24.54
CA LEU A 138 -8.40 1.90 -23.90
C LEU A 138 -7.34 1.40 -24.89
N ALA A 139 -7.74 1.03 -26.12
CA ALA A 139 -6.81 0.61 -27.17
C ALA A 139 -5.89 1.77 -27.63
N VAL A 140 -6.42 3.00 -27.70
CA VAL A 140 -5.64 4.18 -28.09
C VAL A 140 -4.54 4.46 -27.06
N ILE A 141 -4.86 4.38 -25.76
CA ILE A 141 -3.89 4.53 -24.67
C ILE A 141 -3.00 3.29 -24.48
N GLY A 142 -3.23 2.20 -25.21
CA GLY A 142 -2.41 0.98 -25.16
C GLY A 142 -2.62 0.18 -23.88
N LEU A 143 -3.86 0.11 -23.42
CA LEU A 143 -4.36 -0.71 -22.31
C LEU A 143 -5.45 -1.68 -22.81
N ASP A 144 -5.30 -2.17 -24.03
CA ASP A 144 -6.22 -3.10 -24.69
C ASP A 144 -6.35 -4.44 -23.94
N GLU A 145 -5.29 -4.85 -23.22
CA GLU A 145 -5.29 -6.06 -22.39
C GLU A 145 -6.35 -6.07 -21.28
N PHE A 146 -6.89 -4.90 -20.90
CA PHE A 146 -7.92 -4.77 -19.86
C PHE A 146 -9.34 -4.61 -20.42
N GLN A 147 -9.54 -4.68 -21.75
CA GLN A 147 -10.84 -4.45 -22.38
C GLN A 147 -11.92 -5.40 -21.86
N SER A 148 -11.61 -6.68 -21.64
CA SER A 148 -12.57 -7.67 -21.16
C SER A 148 -13.16 -7.33 -19.79
N GLY A 149 -12.36 -6.77 -18.88
CA GLY A 149 -12.84 -6.31 -17.57
C GLY A 149 -13.81 -5.14 -17.70
N PHE A 150 -13.48 -4.15 -18.54
CA PHE A 150 -14.34 -2.99 -18.78
C PHE A 150 -15.64 -3.37 -19.51
N GLU A 151 -15.57 -4.31 -20.45
CA GLU A 151 -16.73 -4.83 -21.17
C GLU A 151 -17.65 -5.65 -20.25
N PHE A 152 -17.07 -6.57 -19.46
CA PHE A 152 -17.80 -7.41 -18.51
C PHE A 152 -18.57 -6.57 -17.48
N HIS A 153 -17.95 -5.51 -16.97
CA HIS A 153 -18.56 -4.60 -16.01
C HIS A 153 -19.38 -3.48 -16.65
N GLN A 154 -19.55 -3.49 -17.99
CA GLN A 154 -20.31 -2.49 -18.74
C GLN A 154 -19.92 -1.06 -18.39
N VAL A 155 -18.62 -0.79 -18.30
CA VAL A 155 -18.09 0.50 -17.87
C VAL A 155 -18.34 1.54 -18.95
N THR A 156 -19.36 2.36 -18.72
CA THR A 156 -19.67 3.53 -19.57
C THR A 156 -18.75 4.70 -19.22
N GLY A 157 -18.74 5.73 -20.07
CA GLY A 157 -17.94 6.94 -19.83
C GLY A 157 -18.31 7.69 -18.55
N GLN A 158 -19.58 7.64 -18.12
CA GLN A 158 -19.99 8.18 -16.83
C GLN A 158 -19.38 7.37 -15.68
N THR A 159 -19.52 6.05 -15.71
CA THR A 159 -18.91 5.16 -14.71
C THR A 159 -17.39 5.32 -14.67
N LEU A 160 -16.75 5.51 -15.84
CA LEU A 160 -15.31 5.71 -15.96
C LEU A 160 -14.82 6.95 -15.21
N LEU A 161 -15.58 8.04 -15.22
CA LEU A 161 -15.25 9.27 -14.50
C LEU A 161 -15.42 9.13 -12.97
N ASP A 162 -16.30 8.24 -12.52
CA ASP A 162 -16.58 7.99 -11.10
C ASP A 162 -15.71 6.87 -10.50
N LEU A 163 -14.85 6.21 -11.30
CA LEU A 163 -14.02 5.11 -10.84
C LEU A 163 -12.89 5.59 -9.91
N THR A 164 -12.87 5.04 -8.71
CA THR A 164 -11.77 5.19 -7.76
C THR A 164 -10.60 4.27 -8.11
N PRO A 165 -9.38 4.53 -7.56
CA PRO A 165 -8.22 3.63 -7.70
C PRO A 165 -8.55 2.16 -7.41
N ASP A 166 -9.35 1.90 -6.38
CA ASP A 166 -9.79 0.55 -5.99
C ASP A 166 -10.79 -0.05 -6.98
N GLY A 167 -11.58 0.81 -7.63
CA GLY A 167 -12.48 0.42 -8.72
C GLY A 167 -11.72 -0.21 -9.88
N TYR A 168 -10.55 0.32 -10.24
CA TYR A 168 -9.72 -0.25 -11.31
C TYR A 168 -9.18 -1.65 -10.97
N GLU A 169 -8.88 -1.94 -9.70
CA GLU A 169 -8.48 -3.29 -9.28
C GLU A 169 -9.63 -4.29 -9.45
N LYS A 170 -10.87 -3.89 -9.12
CA LYS A 170 -12.07 -4.72 -9.33
C LYS A 170 -12.32 -5.02 -10.80
N LEU A 171 -11.94 -4.10 -11.70
CA LEU A 171 -12.00 -4.30 -13.15
C LEU A 171 -10.84 -5.16 -13.70
N GLY A 172 -9.97 -5.68 -12.83
CA GLY A 172 -8.83 -6.53 -13.22
C GLY A 172 -7.54 -5.75 -13.55
N VAL A 173 -7.50 -4.44 -13.33
CA VAL A 173 -6.30 -3.62 -13.58
C VAL A 173 -5.36 -3.66 -12.38
N PHE A 174 -4.74 -4.82 -12.11
CA PHE A 174 -3.86 -4.99 -10.95
C PHE A 174 -2.50 -4.28 -11.11
N LYS A 175 -2.02 -4.14 -12.35
CA LYS A 175 -0.72 -3.51 -12.64
C LYS A 175 -0.76 -2.02 -12.24
N LEU A 176 0.08 -1.62 -11.28
CA LEU A 176 0.16 -0.24 -10.80
C LEU A 176 0.49 0.76 -11.92
N SER A 177 1.33 0.37 -12.89
CA SER A 177 1.66 1.21 -14.04
C SER A 177 0.45 1.49 -14.95
N ALA A 178 -0.41 0.49 -15.15
CA ALA A 178 -1.64 0.65 -15.94
C ALA A 178 -2.64 1.54 -15.22
N ARG A 179 -2.83 1.35 -13.90
CA ARG A 179 -3.69 2.21 -13.07
C ARG A 179 -3.24 3.67 -13.09
N ASN A 180 -1.95 3.92 -12.87
CA ASN A 180 -1.41 5.29 -12.92
C ASN A 180 -1.58 5.94 -14.29
N ARG A 181 -1.51 5.14 -15.37
CA ARG A 181 -1.75 5.63 -16.71
C ARG A 181 -3.22 5.99 -16.94
N LEU A 182 -4.16 5.16 -16.48
CA LEU A 182 -5.59 5.47 -16.52
C LEU A 182 -5.89 6.76 -15.76
N LEU A 183 -5.38 6.90 -14.53
CA LEU A 183 -5.57 8.10 -13.71
C LEU A 183 -5.03 9.36 -14.41
N ALA A 184 -3.83 9.30 -15.00
CA ALA A 184 -3.24 10.43 -15.71
C ALA A 184 -4.06 10.84 -16.95
N GLU A 185 -4.56 9.87 -17.73
CA GLU A 185 -5.39 10.15 -18.89
C GLU A 185 -6.79 10.67 -18.49
N MET A 186 -7.35 10.19 -17.37
CA MET A 186 -8.57 10.73 -16.78
C MET A 186 -8.40 12.16 -16.30
N GLU A 187 -7.31 12.47 -15.60
CA GLU A 187 -6.98 13.84 -15.19
C GLU A 187 -6.82 14.76 -16.42
N GLN A 188 -6.18 14.27 -17.48
CA GLN A 188 -6.07 14.99 -18.75
C GLN A 188 -7.42 15.24 -19.43
N ILE A 189 -8.37 14.30 -19.31
CA ILE A 189 -9.75 14.49 -19.78
C ILE A 189 -10.48 15.52 -18.93
N HIS A 190 -10.36 15.47 -17.60
CA HIS A 190 -10.95 16.44 -16.68
C HIS A 190 -10.40 17.86 -16.91
N ALA A 191 -9.10 18.00 -17.18
CA ALA A 191 -8.47 19.28 -17.47
C ALA A 191 -8.94 19.91 -18.79
N GLN A 192 -9.31 19.07 -19.76
CA GLN A 192 -9.82 19.50 -21.06
C GLN A 192 -11.33 19.76 -21.08
N GLN A 193 -12.06 19.30 -20.08
CA GLN A 193 -13.45 19.68 -19.94
C GLN A 193 -13.48 21.20 -19.69
N PRO A 194 -14.05 22.00 -20.61
CA PRO A 194 -14.23 23.41 -20.35
C PRO A 194 -15.08 23.46 -19.10
N LYS A 195 -14.49 23.93 -17.99
CA LYS A 195 -15.17 24.10 -16.71
C LYS A 195 -16.38 24.95 -17.05
N LYS A 196 -17.54 24.30 -17.28
CA LYS A 196 -18.82 24.96 -17.52
C LYS A 196 -18.93 25.80 -16.27
N ARG A 197 -18.61 27.09 -16.40
CA ARG A 197 -18.79 28.05 -15.34
C ARG A 197 -20.25 27.90 -15.02
N SER A 198 -20.55 27.19 -13.94
CA SER A 198 -21.87 27.08 -13.36
C SER A 198 -22.17 28.47 -12.80
N GLY A 199 -22.36 29.42 -13.71
CA GLY A 199 -22.87 30.76 -13.48
C GLY A 199 -24.36 30.67 -13.24
N SER A 200 -24.77 29.89 -12.24
CA SER A 200 -26.07 29.97 -11.60
C SER A 200 -25.91 30.19 -10.10
N SER A 201 -24.92 31.00 -9.74
CA SER A 201 -25.16 32.07 -8.78
C SER A 201 -25.11 33.35 -9.59
N ALA A 202 -26.20 33.64 -10.30
CA ALA A 202 -26.62 35.04 -10.41
C ALA A 202 -26.92 35.47 -8.97
N GLU A 203 -25.84 35.82 -8.28
CA GLU A 203 -25.84 36.86 -7.27
C GLU A 203 -26.70 37.98 -7.86
N ALA A 204 -27.83 38.21 -7.21
CA ALA A 204 -28.68 39.34 -7.50
C ALA A 204 -27.80 40.58 -7.40
N ALA A 205 -27.31 41.04 -8.55
CA ALA A 205 -27.00 42.44 -8.71
C ALA A 205 -28.30 43.14 -8.40
N GLU A 206 -28.37 43.67 -7.18
CA GLU A 206 -29.31 44.70 -6.79
C GLU A 206 -29.28 45.76 -7.89
N ILE A 207 -30.30 45.71 -8.76
CA ILE A 207 -30.75 46.86 -9.51
C ILE A 207 -31.38 47.76 -8.45
N ILE A 208 -30.53 48.51 -7.74
CA ILE A 208 -30.94 49.65 -6.94
C ILE A 208 -31.40 50.70 -7.94
N ASP A 209 -32.71 50.80 -8.12
CA ASP A 209 -33.35 51.97 -8.72
C ASP A 209 -33.25 53.14 -7.70
N PRO A 210 -32.54 54.25 -8.01
CA PRO A 210 -32.34 55.35 -7.07
C PRO A 210 -33.59 56.20 -6.76
N LYS A 211 -34.79 55.82 -7.21
CA LYS A 211 -35.99 56.70 -7.16
C LYS A 211 -37.18 56.22 -6.32
N LEU A 212 -37.06 55.14 -5.55
CA LEU A 212 -38.15 54.68 -4.66
C LEU A 212 -37.73 54.69 -3.19
N ARG A 213 -37.39 55.88 -2.68
CA ARG A 213 -37.51 56.21 -1.25
C ARG A 213 -38.71 57.13 -1.09
N ASP A 214 -39.84 56.55 -0.72
CA ASP A 214 -40.85 57.14 0.17
C ASP A 214 -42.11 56.29 0.10
N THR A 215 -42.38 55.47 1.12
CA THR A 215 -43.67 55.48 1.83
C THR A 215 -43.68 54.57 3.06
N GLN A 216 -43.91 55.23 4.21
CA GLN A 216 -44.77 54.84 5.34
C GLN A 216 -44.85 53.39 5.86
N LEU A 217 -44.34 53.23 7.09
CA LEU A 217 -45.07 52.84 8.31
C LEU A 217 -46.41 52.09 8.12
N VAL A 218 -46.43 50.77 8.34
CA VAL A 218 -47.59 50.06 8.92
C VAL A 218 -47.10 48.93 9.86
N PRO A 219 -47.76 48.71 11.02
CA PRO A 219 -47.31 47.79 12.07
C PRO A 219 -47.73 46.33 11.88
N GLU A 220 -46.82 45.44 12.28
CA GLU A 220 -46.97 44.19 13.04
C GLU A 220 -48.23 43.32 12.84
N MET A 221 -48.02 42.10 12.30
CA MET A 221 -48.80 40.91 12.64
C MET A 221 -47.94 39.63 12.54
N PRO A 222 -48.08 38.66 13.47
CA PRO A 222 -47.23 37.47 13.52
C PRO A 222 -47.85 36.25 12.80
N SER A 223 -47.03 35.48 12.08
CA SER A 223 -47.38 34.16 11.52
C SER A 223 -46.10 33.33 11.28
N PRO A 224 -46.16 31.99 11.11
CA PRO A 224 -45.62 31.00 12.05
C PRO A 224 -44.26 30.43 11.60
N PRO A 225 -43.50 29.77 12.51
CA PRO A 225 -42.17 29.27 12.20
C PRO A 225 -42.22 28.04 11.28
N SER A 226 -41.89 28.23 10.01
CA SER A 226 -41.62 27.14 9.07
C SER A 226 -40.19 26.60 9.29
N LYS A 227 -40.13 25.34 9.69
CA LYS A 227 -38.90 24.58 9.92
C LYS A 227 -38.28 24.19 8.58
N LEU A 228 -37.25 24.92 8.15
CA LEU A 228 -36.29 24.40 7.18
C LEU A 228 -34.94 24.25 7.86
N ALA A 229 -34.46 23.01 7.81
CA ALA A 229 -33.26 22.52 8.46
C ALA A 229 -32.03 23.34 8.03
N ALA A 230 -31.55 24.17 8.96
CA ALA A 230 -30.22 24.72 8.90
C ALA A 230 -29.21 23.57 8.90
N LYS A 231 -28.23 23.67 8.00
CA LYS A 231 -27.06 22.80 7.91
C LYS A 231 -26.37 22.75 9.26
N THR A 232 -26.62 21.69 10.01
CA THR A 232 -25.92 21.39 11.25
C THR A 232 -24.48 21.05 10.92
N HIS A 233 -23.57 21.95 11.28
CA HIS A 233 -22.13 21.74 11.23
C HIS A 233 -21.76 20.55 12.13
N TRP A 234 -20.83 19.69 11.67
CA TRP A 234 -20.44 18.44 12.35
C TRP A 234 -20.02 18.60 13.83
N SER A 235 -19.71 19.82 14.28
CA SER A 235 -19.38 20.11 15.69
C SER A 235 -20.57 20.07 16.67
N HIS A 236 -21.80 19.84 16.21
CA HIS A 236 -22.99 19.76 17.07
C HIS A 236 -23.62 18.37 17.13
N ILE A 237 -22.95 17.34 16.60
CA ILE A 237 -23.39 15.96 16.77
C ILE A 237 -23.06 15.56 18.20
N ALA A 238 -24.10 15.38 19.02
CA ALA A 238 -23.95 14.85 20.37
C ALA A 238 -23.24 13.49 20.30
N PRO A 239 -22.19 13.26 21.12
CA PRO A 239 -21.52 11.97 21.17
C PRO A 239 -22.56 10.89 21.50
N LEU A 240 -22.61 9.87 20.66
CA LEU A 240 -23.49 8.72 20.84
C LEU A 240 -23.16 8.12 22.21
N SER A 241 -24.13 8.15 23.12
CA SER A 241 -24.03 7.52 24.42
C SER A 241 -23.78 6.03 24.22
N ASP A 242 -22.71 5.55 24.83
CA ASP A 242 -22.32 4.15 24.86
C ASP A 242 -23.51 3.25 25.20
N ASN A 243 -23.83 2.34 24.28
CA ASN A 243 -24.75 1.26 24.55
C ASN A 243 -24.03 0.28 25.49
N ALA A 244 -24.38 0.36 26.78
CA ALA A 244 -23.99 -0.60 27.79
C ALA A 244 -24.49 -2.00 27.38
N VAL A 245 -23.60 -2.79 26.80
CA VAL A 245 -23.81 -4.21 26.56
C VAL A 245 -23.62 -4.92 27.90
N ALA A 246 -24.73 -5.12 28.62
CA ALA A 246 -24.77 -5.99 29.77
C ALA A 246 -24.65 -7.45 29.30
N VAL A 247 -23.43 -7.97 29.24
CA VAL A 247 -23.17 -9.41 29.19
C VAL A 247 -22.31 -9.74 30.39
N GLY A 248 -22.93 -10.41 31.36
CA GLY A 248 -22.24 -11.00 32.48
C GLY A 248 -21.43 -12.20 32.00
N ASP A 249 -20.13 -12.15 32.24
CA ASP A 249 -19.43 -13.08 33.13
C ASP A 249 -18.11 -12.42 33.53
N GLY A 250 -17.72 -12.55 34.79
CA GLY A 250 -16.78 -11.66 35.50
C GLY A 250 -15.31 -11.74 35.07
N CYS A 251 -15.00 -11.40 33.82
CA CYS A 251 -13.66 -11.08 33.38
C CYS A 251 -13.68 -9.66 32.81
N GLU A 252 -13.21 -8.69 33.61
CA GLU A 252 -13.16 -7.28 33.22
C GLU A 252 -12.35 -7.12 31.92
N PRO A 253 -12.95 -6.60 30.84
CA PRO A 253 -12.21 -6.29 29.63
C PRO A 253 -11.18 -5.22 30.00
N VAL A 254 -9.90 -5.53 29.82
CA VAL A 254 -8.81 -4.55 29.93
C VAL A 254 -9.02 -3.53 28.80
N ASN A 255 -9.77 -2.47 29.12
CA ASN A 255 -9.87 -1.29 28.28
C ASN A 255 -8.45 -0.74 28.11
N LEU A 256 -7.94 -0.82 26.89
CA LEU A 256 -6.73 -0.10 26.47
C LEU A 256 -6.84 1.43 26.68
N ALA A 257 -8.05 1.92 27.02
CA ALA A 257 -8.33 3.31 27.34
C ALA A 257 -8.24 3.65 28.85
N ASP A 258 -8.19 2.65 29.75
CA ASP A 258 -8.14 2.88 31.22
C ASP A 258 -6.70 2.84 31.77
N GLY A 259 -5.69 2.80 30.90
CA GLY A 259 -4.33 3.15 31.29
C GLY A 259 -4.21 4.66 31.43
N GLU A 260 -3.83 5.16 32.60
CA GLU A 260 -3.42 6.56 32.77
C GLU A 260 -2.22 6.84 31.86
N PHE A 261 -2.50 7.31 30.64
CA PHE A 261 -1.48 7.75 29.71
C PHE A 261 -0.98 9.12 30.19
N ASP A 262 0.16 9.10 30.88
CA ASP A 262 0.86 10.31 31.27
C ASP A 262 1.49 10.96 30.02
N GLU A 263 0.72 11.86 29.39
CA GLU A 263 1.12 12.61 28.21
C GLU A 263 2.44 13.36 28.44
N GLU A 264 2.71 13.79 29.68
CA GLU A 264 3.92 14.53 30.03
C GLU A 264 5.13 13.60 30.05
N ALA A 265 5.00 12.39 30.58
CA ALA A 265 6.03 11.36 30.51
C ALA A 265 6.31 10.92 29.05
N GLY A 266 5.25 10.76 28.24
CA GLY A 266 5.37 10.42 26.82
C GLY A 266 6.11 11.50 26.03
N HIS A 267 5.75 12.77 26.24
CA HIS A 267 6.39 13.90 25.60
C HIS A 267 7.84 14.11 26.07
N ALA A 268 8.12 13.93 27.37
CA ALA A 268 9.47 14.01 27.92
C ALA A 268 10.39 12.91 27.34
N SER A 269 9.88 11.68 27.21
CA SER A 269 10.59 10.57 26.57
C SER A 269 10.95 10.89 25.12
N PHE A 270 10.01 11.45 24.37
CA PHE A 270 10.22 11.86 22.98
C PHE A 270 11.27 12.98 22.85
N MET A 271 11.19 14.02 23.68
CA MET A 271 12.15 15.12 23.67
C MET A 271 13.56 14.66 24.07
N LYS A 272 13.66 13.72 25.01
CA LYS A 272 14.92 13.11 25.41
C LYS A 272 15.55 12.31 24.27
N ALA A 273 14.77 11.49 23.56
CA ALA A 273 15.25 10.75 22.39
C ALA A 273 15.74 11.68 21.27
N LEU A 274 15.07 12.83 21.07
CA LEU A 274 15.51 13.85 20.12
C LEU A 274 16.83 14.52 20.50
N LEU A 275 17.04 14.79 21.78
CA LEU A 275 18.30 15.34 22.28
C LEU A 275 19.43 14.31 22.19
N GLU A 276 19.17 13.06 22.55
CA GLU A 276 20.13 11.95 22.44
C GLU A 276 20.55 11.72 20.98
N TRP A 277 19.61 11.80 20.03
CA TRP A 277 19.93 11.68 18.61
C TRP A 277 20.84 12.82 18.13
N ARG A 278 20.62 14.04 18.62
CA ARG A 278 21.49 15.20 18.30
C ARG A 278 22.86 15.12 18.98
N GLU A 279 22.93 14.61 20.20
CA GLU A 279 24.20 14.43 20.91
C GLU A 279 25.03 13.28 20.34
N SER A 280 24.38 12.23 19.83
CA SER A 280 25.04 11.10 19.18
C SER A 280 25.81 11.50 17.91
N ASP A 281 25.35 12.54 17.20
CA ASP A 281 26.06 13.11 16.04
C ASP A 281 27.28 13.95 16.46
N SER A 282 27.29 14.52 17.68
CA SER A 282 28.40 15.35 18.20
C SER A 282 29.45 14.56 18.98
N ASN A 283 29.11 13.39 19.53
CA ASN A 283 30.01 12.58 20.36
C ASN A 283 30.82 11.53 19.57
N GLN A 284 30.84 11.56 18.23
CA GLN A 284 31.90 10.86 17.51
C GLN A 284 33.25 11.51 17.87
N PRO A 285 34.19 10.77 18.49
CA PRO A 285 35.39 11.37 19.05
C PRO A 285 36.25 12.02 17.96
N ALA A 286 36.44 13.33 18.12
CA ALA A 286 37.25 14.23 17.30
C ALA A 286 38.76 13.95 17.40
N ALA A 287 39.16 12.71 17.15
CA ALA A 287 40.54 12.31 17.03
C ALA A 287 40.78 11.84 15.59
N MET A 288 40.79 12.77 14.63
CA MET A 288 41.82 12.93 13.58
C MET A 288 41.42 14.07 12.61
N SER A 289 42.27 15.10 12.60
CA SER A 289 42.56 16.07 11.52
C SER A 289 41.45 16.90 10.86
N ASN A 290 41.62 18.22 11.02
CA ASN A 290 41.12 19.31 10.16
C ASN A 290 41.15 18.98 8.66
N GLN A 291 39.99 18.70 8.08
CA GLN A 291 39.65 19.10 6.71
C GLN A 291 38.16 19.44 6.67
N GLU A 292 37.82 20.60 6.13
CA GLU A 292 36.45 21.05 5.91
C GLU A 292 35.77 20.13 4.89
N GLU A 293 35.14 19.05 5.37
CA GLU A 293 34.42 18.09 4.54
C GLU A 293 32.99 18.57 4.26
N GLU A 294 32.89 19.29 3.14
CA GLU A 294 31.69 19.42 2.32
C GLU A 294 31.16 18.01 2.00
N TRP A 295 29.94 17.67 2.45
CA TRP A 295 29.30 16.37 2.27
C TRP A 295 29.41 15.85 0.81
N VAL A 296 30.31 14.90 0.55
CA VAL A 296 30.43 14.20 -0.74
C VAL A 296 29.77 12.82 -0.63
N ASN A 297 28.83 12.56 -1.55
CA ASN A 297 28.00 11.38 -1.63
C ASN A 297 28.86 10.12 -2.02
N PRO A 298 28.88 9.03 -1.24
CA PRO A 298 29.91 7.97 -1.33
C PRO A 298 29.77 6.98 -2.50
N VAL A 299 28.90 7.25 -3.47
CA VAL A 299 28.55 6.26 -4.52
C VAL A 299 29.18 6.57 -5.89
N PHE A 300 29.82 7.73 -6.05
CA PHE A 300 30.46 8.10 -7.32
C PHE A 300 31.82 8.74 -7.07
N ASN A 301 32.84 7.91 -6.89
CA ASN A 301 34.21 8.35 -7.16
C ASN A 301 34.99 7.19 -7.77
N ASP A 302 34.74 6.97 -9.06
CA ASP A 302 35.60 6.19 -9.93
C ASP A 302 36.38 7.16 -10.82
N SER A 303 37.66 6.87 -11.01
CA SER A 303 38.62 7.54 -11.89
C SER A 303 39.31 8.82 -11.40
N THR A 304 40.37 8.64 -10.60
CA THR A 304 41.72 9.07 -11.03
C THR A 304 42.77 8.19 -10.38
N ALA A 305 43.68 7.69 -11.21
CA ALA A 305 44.80 6.87 -10.81
C ALA A 305 45.73 7.59 -9.83
N ASP A 306 46.36 6.77 -9.01
CA ASP A 306 47.46 7.04 -8.08
C ASP A 306 47.12 7.47 -6.63
N ASN A 307 47.51 6.54 -5.74
CA ASN A 307 47.87 6.66 -4.34
C ASN A 307 46.79 6.55 -3.22
N GLN A 308 46.98 5.46 -2.46
CA GLN A 308 46.75 5.28 -1.01
C GLN A 308 45.31 5.06 -0.52
N ARG A 309 44.89 3.80 -0.63
CA ARG A 309 44.45 2.92 0.49
C ARG A 309 43.91 3.65 1.74
N GLY A 310 42.70 4.20 1.62
CA GLY A 310 41.87 4.65 2.75
C GLY A 310 40.47 4.08 2.61
N GLY A 311 40.34 2.76 2.78
CA GLY A 311 39.03 2.11 2.89
C GLY A 311 38.52 2.34 4.31
N GLY A 312 37.40 3.05 4.47
CA GLY A 312 36.85 3.41 5.78
C GLY A 312 36.63 2.19 6.69
N ALA A 313 36.58 2.45 8.00
CA ALA A 313 36.59 1.49 9.12
C ALA A 313 35.63 0.29 9.02
N LEU A 314 34.65 0.31 8.12
CA LEU A 314 33.83 -0.86 7.81
C LEU A 314 34.62 -2.00 7.11
N PHE A 315 35.70 -1.66 6.40
CA PHE A 315 36.62 -2.62 5.77
C PHE A 315 37.86 -2.94 6.62
N GLU A 316 38.16 -2.12 7.63
CA GLU A 316 39.27 -2.35 8.58
C GLU A 316 38.82 -2.92 9.94
N GLY A 317 37.51 -2.96 10.20
CA GLY A 317 36.96 -3.74 11.30
C GLY A 317 37.13 -5.22 11.01
N THR A 318 37.78 -5.96 11.91
CA THR A 318 37.83 -7.42 11.89
C THR A 318 36.43 -7.96 12.16
N TYR A 319 35.61 -8.10 11.12
CA TYR A 319 34.32 -8.75 11.21
C TYR A 319 34.54 -10.22 11.54
N ASP A 320 34.26 -10.60 12.79
CA ASP A 320 34.30 -11.99 13.21
C ASP A 320 33.00 -12.68 12.78
N GLU A 321 33.05 -13.33 11.62
CA GLU A 321 31.93 -14.10 11.07
C GLU A 321 31.41 -15.15 12.07
N GLN A 322 32.28 -15.68 12.94
CA GLN A 322 31.92 -16.70 13.93
C GLN A 322 31.05 -16.12 15.04
N GLU A 323 31.37 -14.92 15.53
CA GLU A 323 30.58 -14.23 16.56
C GLU A 323 29.20 -13.82 16.03
N ALA A 324 29.17 -13.26 14.81
CA ALA A 324 27.91 -12.90 14.16
C ALA A 324 27.01 -14.12 13.91
N HIS A 325 27.60 -15.26 13.53
CA HIS A 325 26.87 -16.50 13.34
C HIS A 325 26.30 -17.05 14.66
N ASN A 326 27.09 -17.02 15.74
CA ASN A 326 26.65 -17.45 17.06
C ASN A 326 25.51 -16.56 17.60
N SER A 327 25.62 -15.24 17.45
CA SER A 327 24.58 -14.29 17.82
C SER A 327 23.26 -14.57 17.08
N PHE A 328 23.33 -14.89 15.79
CA PHE A 328 22.14 -15.26 15.02
C PHE A 328 21.50 -16.58 15.46
N GLN A 329 22.32 -17.60 15.79
CA GLN A 329 21.81 -18.86 16.33
C GLN A 329 21.15 -18.69 17.70
N GLU A 330 21.75 -17.86 18.57
CA GLU A 330 21.20 -17.55 19.89
C GLU A 330 19.86 -16.83 19.77
N ALA A 331 19.74 -15.86 18.86
CA ALA A 331 18.48 -15.17 18.58
C ALA A 331 17.38 -16.14 18.06
N LEU A 332 17.74 -17.11 17.21
CA LEU A 332 16.81 -18.14 16.73
C LEU A 332 16.36 -19.10 17.84
N LEU A 333 17.28 -19.49 18.73
CA LEU A 333 16.94 -20.30 19.90
C LEU A 333 16.04 -19.52 20.85
N ALA A 334 16.36 -18.25 21.12
CA ALA A 334 15.53 -17.37 21.92
C ALA A 334 14.13 -17.19 21.32
N TRP A 335 13.99 -17.10 20.00
CA TRP A 335 12.70 -17.02 19.34
C TRP A 335 11.90 -18.34 19.41
N ARG A 336 12.57 -19.49 19.25
CA ARG A 336 11.92 -20.81 19.37
C ARG A 336 11.52 -21.15 20.80
N ILE A 337 12.30 -20.71 21.79
CA ILE A 337 12.09 -21.01 23.20
C ILE A 337 11.19 -19.94 23.86
N GLY A 338 11.25 -18.70 23.36
CA GLY A 338 10.72 -17.50 24.01
C GLY A 338 9.38 -16.99 23.48
N GLY A 339 8.64 -17.75 22.67
CA GLY A 339 7.25 -17.43 22.34
C GLY A 339 6.31 -17.40 23.56
N ASP A 340 6.69 -18.06 24.66
CA ASP A 340 5.87 -18.18 25.88
C ASP A 340 6.50 -17.55 27.14
N ALA A 341 7.67 -16.92 27.04
CA ALA A 341 8.44 -16.51 28.22
C ALA A 341 8.72 -15.01 28.24
N LYS A 342 7.68 -14.19 28.52
CA LYS A 342 7.76 -12.95 29.33
C LYS A 342 6.41 -12.24 29.46
N HIS A 343 5.51 -12.83 30.25
CA HIS A 343 4.66 -12.10 31.20
C HIS A 343 4.32 -13.05 32.36
N SER A 344 5.34 -13.52 33.08
CA SER A 344 5.15 -14.20 34.35
C SER A 344 5.34 -13.20 35.49
N GLY A 345 4.23 -12.62 35.92
CA GLY A 345 4.09 -11.85 37.15
C GLY A 345 2.65 -11.96 37.63
N GLU A 346 2.36 -13.05 38.35
CA GLU A 346 1.25 -13.21 39.31
C GLU A 346 -0.21 -13.12 38.82
N SER A 347 -0.78 -14.25 38.41
CA SER A 347 -1.96 -14.86 39.07
C SER A 347 -2.49 -16.04 38.27
N ALA A 348 -2.29 -17.23 38.80
CA ALA A 348 -2.91 -18.45 38.31
C ALA A 348 -4.32 -18.58 38.87
N ALA A 349 -5.33 -18.33 38.01
CA ALA A 349 -6.65 -18.93 38.16
C ALA A 349 -7.32 -19.05 36.79
N ASN A 350 -7.23 -20.26 36.23
CA ASN A 350 -8.34 -20.93 35.57
C ASN A 350 -9.00 -20.23 34.35
N CYS A 351 -8.28 -20.13 33.23
CA CYS A 351 -8.90 -19.89 31.92
C CYS A 351 -8.36 -20.90 30.89
N SER A 352 -9.14 -21.95 30.61
CA SER A 352 -8.92 -22.80 29.44
C SER A 352 -9.29 -22.00 28.19
N ALA A 353 -8.28 -21.41 27.54
CA ALA A 353 -8.46 -20.86 26.21
C ALA A 353 -8.86 -22.00 25.26
N PRO A 354 -9.92 -21.85 24.43
CA PRO A 354 -10.23 -22.85 23.42
C PRO A 354 -9.06 -22.92 22.44
N PRO A 355 -8.72 -24.13 21.96
CA PRO A 355 -7.58 -24.34 21.08
C PRO A 355 -7.74 -23.46 19.85
N VAL A 356 -6.78 -22.54 19.65
CA VAL A 356 -6.61 -21.80 18.41
C VAL A 356 -6.49 -22.83 17.29
N GLU A 357 -7.47 -22.80 16.40
CA GLU A 357 -7.68 -23.76 15.32
C GLU A 357 -6.35 -24.06 14.61
N GLN A 358 -5.87 -25.28 14.86
CA GLN A 358 -4.89 -25.90 14.00
C GLN A 358 -5.44 -25.83 12.58
N THR A 359 -4.61 -25.32 11.67
CA THR A 359 -4.83 -25.41 10.24
C THR A 359 -4.88 -26.90 9.90
N GLU A 360 -6.10 -27.44 9.85
CA GLU A 360 -6.38 -28.84 9.53
C GLU A 360 -5.79 -29.14 8.15
N THR A 361 -4.61 -29.74 8.18
CA THR A 361 -3.84 -30.23 7.05
C THR A 361 -4.51 -31.53 6.61
N GLY A 362 -5.64 -31.42 5.92
CA GLY A 362 -6.39 -32.59 5.45
C GLY A 362 -7.74 -32.31 4.82
N CYS A 363 -8.29 -31.09 4.94
CA CYS A 363 -9.46 -30.71 4.16
C CYS A 363 -9.03 -30.38 2.73
N GLU A 364 -9.50 -31.18 1.76
CA GLU A 364 -9.54 -30.81 0.35
C GLU A 364 -10.01 -29.34 0.21
N PRO A 365 -9.40 -28.53 -0.66
CA PRO A 365 -9.75 -27.13 -0.87
C PRO A 365 -11.11 -27.04 -1.59
N GLY A 366 -12.18 -27.48 -0.94
CA GLY A 366 -13.53 -27.12 -1.32
C GLY A 366 -13.69 -25.60 -1.25
N GLU A 367 -14.54 -25.05 -2.11
CA GLU A 367 -14.85 -23.63 -2.08
C GLU A 367 -15.35 -23.26 -0.68
N ARG A 368 -14.63 -22.35 -0.02
CA ARG A 368 -15.04 -21.77 1.26
C ARG A 368 -15.61 -20.39 0.99
N LYS A 369 -16.74 -20.05 1.61
CA LYS A 369 -17.34 -18.71 1.52
C LYS A 369 -17.60 -18.18 2.93
N SER A 370 -17.49 -16.86 3.09
CA SER A 370 -17.79 -16.18 4.36
C SER A 370 -19.29 -15.89 4.47
N CYS A 371 -19.87 -16.10 5.65
CA CYS A 371 -21.23 -15.68 5.98
C CYS A 371 -21.35 -14.15 5.92
N TRP A 372 -22.37 -13.62 5.25
CA TRP A 372 -22.58 -12.17 5.12
C TRP A 372 -22.96 -11.44 6.42
N GLN A 373 -23.46 -12.16 7.44
CA GLN A 373 -23.88 -11.56 8.70
C GLN A 373 -22.78 -11.62 9.78
N CYS A 374 -22.11 -12.76 9.94
CA CYS A 374 -21.13 -12.97 11.01
C CYS A 374 -19.68 -13.13 10.51
N TYR A 375 -19.45 -13.07 9.20
CA TYR A 375 -18.13 -13.20 8.55
C TYR A 375 -17.37 -14.52 8.81
N ARG A 376 -17.99 -15.49 9.49
CA ARG A 376 -17.41 -16.83 9.67
C ARG A 376 -17.24 -17.51 8.31
N VAL A 377 -16.06 -18.09 8.08
CA VAL A 377 -15.74 -18.88 6.88
C VAL A 377 -16.30 -20.29 7.06
N VAL A 378 -17.15 -20.72 6.14
CA VAL A 378 -17.81 -22.04 6.18
C VAL A 378 -17.66 -22.71 4.81
N GLN A 379 -17.69 -24.05 4.78
CA GLN A 379 -17.73 -24.81 3.53
C GLN A 379 -19.03 -24.51 2.77
N VAL A 380 -18.95 -24.35 1.44
CA VAL A 380 -20.09 -23.96 0.59
C VAL A 380 -21.34 -24.82 0.79
N ASP A 381 -21.18 -26.12 1.02
CA ASP A 381 -22.28 -27.06 1.21
C ASP A 381 -23.10 -26.81 2.50
N ALA A 382 -22.53 -26.08 3.46
CA ALA A 382 -23.18 -25.70 4.72
C ALA A 382 -23.69 -24.25 4.72
N LEU A 383 -23.58 -23.50 3.62
CA LEU A 383 -24.17 -22.17 3.51
C LEU A 383 -25.63 -22.23 3.03
N VAL A 384 -26.48 -21.46 3.69
CA VAL A 384 -27.84 -21.14 3.26
C VAL A 384 -27.78 -19.97 2.29
N HIS A 385 -28.24 -20.18 1.05
CA HIS A 385 -28.34 -19.11 0.04
C HIS A 385 -29.70 -18.41 0.14
N ASP A 386 -29.70 -17.07 0.09
CA ASP A 386 -30.91 -16.26 0.09
C ASP A 386 -31.24 -15.77 -1.32
N ASP A 387 -32.30 -16.31 -1.91
CA ASP A 387 -32.71 -16.01 -3.29
C ASP A 387 -33.05 -14.52 -3.51
N GLN A 388 -33.48 -13.81 -2.46
CA GLN A 388 -33.83 -12.39 -2.59
C GLN A 388 -32.61 -11.48 -2.69
N THR A 389 -31.54 -11.81 -1.95
CA THR A 389 -30.36 -10.94 -1.83
C THR A 389 -29.14 -11.50 -2.57
N SER A 390 -29.21 -12.73 -3.08
CA SER A 390 -28.10 -13.51 -3.65
C SER A 390 -26.90 -13.67 -2.69
N LYS A 391 -27.15 -13.54 -1.38
CA LYS A 391 -26.13 -13.64 -0.32
C LYS A 391 -26.17 -15.00 0.34
N SER A 392 -25.03 -15.40 0.90
CA SER A 392 -24.86 -16.70 1.55
C SER A 392 -24.62 -16.52 3.05
N PHE A 393 -25.26 -17.36 3.87
CA PHE A 393 -25.27 -17.28 5.33
C PHE A 393 -24.87 -18.63 5.95
N CYS A 394 -24.25 -18.63 7.12
CA CYS A 394 -23.89 -19.88 7.81
C CYS A 394 -25.09 -20.60 8.47
N GLY A 395 -26.30 -20.03 8.36
CA GLY A 395 -27.52 -20.59 8.94
C GLY A 395 -28.71 -19.61 8.85
N SER A 396 -29.91 -20.10 9.09
CA SER A 396 -31.16 -19.30 9.05
C SER A 396 -31.15 -18.13 10.02
N ALA A 397 -30.58 -18.29 11.22
CA ALA A 397 -30.46 -17.20 12.20
C ALA A 397 -29.66 -16.00 11.66
N CYS A 398 -28.58 -16.25 10.90
CA CYS A 398 -27.80 -15.19 10.26
C CYS A 398 -28.55 -14.55 9.09
N GLN A 399 -29.32 -15.34 8.34
CA GLN A 399 -30.17 -14.86 7.25
C GLN A 399 -31.30 -13.96 7.78
N GLU A 400 -31.98 -14.36 8.85
CA GLU A 400 -33.05 -13.59 9.51
C GLU A 400 -32.51 -12.28 10.09
N ALA A 401 -31.40 -12.32 10.83
CA ALA A 401 -30.76 -11.11 11.36
C ALA A 401 -30.34 -10.15 10.24
N TYR A 402 -29.84 -10.67 9.11
CA TYR A 402 -29.53 -9.85 7.94
C TYR A 402 -30.80 -9.23 7.33
N ARG A 403 -31.86 -10.02 7.19
CA ARG A 403 -33.15 -9.52 6.70
C ARG A 403 -33.73 -8.46 7.62
N GLU A 404 -33.70 -8.61 8.93
CA GLU A 404 -34.21 -7.57 9.85
C GLU A 404 -33.42 -6.26 9.75
N GLN A 405 -32.09 -6.34 9.71
CA GLN A 405 -31.23 -5.16 9.66
C GLN A 405 -31.28 -4.44 8.30
N TYR A 406 -31.45 -5.20 7.22
CA TYR A 406 -31.35 -4.68 5.84
C TYR A 406 -32.65 -4.76 5.04
N ALA A 407 -33.77 -5.21 5.63
CA ALA A 407 -35.08 -5.33 4.97
C ALA A 407 -35.47 -4.05 4.22
N ARG A 408 -35.21 -2.89 4.83
CA ARG A 408 -35.49 -1.57 4.25
C ARG A 408 -34.89 -1.33 2.86
N PHE A 409 -33.81 -2.04 2.50
CA PHE A 409 -33.14 -1.88 1.22
C PHE A 409 -33.63 -2.85 0.14
N TYR A 410 -34.28 -3.94 0.54
CA TYR A 410 -34.65 -5.03 -0.37
C TYR A 410 -36.17 -5.21 -0.50
N THR A 411 -36.99 -4.57 0.34
CA THR A 411 -38.42 -4.42 0.09
C THR A 411 -38.61 -3.57 -1.17
N SER A 412 -38.91 -4.22 -2.28
CA SER A 412 -39.33 -3.52 -3.50
C SER A 412 -40.57 -2.70 -3.16
N PRO A 413 -40.60 -1.39 -3.44
CA PRO A 413 -41.82 -0.61 -3.26
C PRO A 413 -42.91 -1.24 -4.15
N SER A 414 -43.97 -1.75 -3.54
CA SER A 414 -45.16 -2.25 -4.25
C SER A 414 -45.90 -1.15 -4.99
#